data_AF-A0A975ZQN5-F1
#
_entry.id   AF-A0A975ZQN5-F1
#
_cell.length_a   1.000
_cell.length_b   1.000
_cell.length_c   1.000
_cell.angle_alpha   90.00
_cell.angle_beta   90.00
_cell.angle_gamma   90.00
#
_symmetry.space_group_name_H-M   'P 1'
#
loop_
_entity.id
_entity.type
_entity.pdbx_description
1 polymer ?
#
loop_
_entity_poly.entity_id
_entity_poly.type
_entity_poly.pdbx_seq_one_letter_code
_entity_poly.pdbx_strand_id
1 'polypeptide(L)'
;MQLSPQTAAFAFFALLVMGSAQWRRGRIRRAVRDLPTRMQRLLGPEPLFTPPSEGELPEGLRRYAALHHRTRWVQRAIWALAFLWLGYTLYSVLKGTPQ
;
A
#
# COMPACT_ATOMS: atom_id res chain seq x y z
N MET A 1 -25.18 -3.67 19.13
CA MET A 1 -24.61 -2.39 18.67
C MET A 1 -24.84 -2.29 17.17
N GLN A 2 -25.82 -1.49 16.72
CA GLN A 2 -25.99 -1.23 15.29
C GLN A 2 -24.81 -0.37 14.84
N LEU A 3 -23.92 -0.94 14.02
CA LEU A 3 -22.87 -0.17 13.36
C LEU A 3 -23.57 0.86 12.47
N SER A 4 -23.44 2.14 12.82
CA SER A 4 -23.99 3.20 11.98
C SER A 4 -23.39 3.06 10.56
N PRO A 5 -24.17 3.27 9.49
CA PRO A 5 -23.67 3.12 8.12
C PRO A 5 -22.38 3.90 7.85
N GLN A 6 -22.22 5.03 8.55
CA GLN A 6 -21.02 5.87 8.54
C GLN A 6 -19.82 5.15 9.16
N THR A 7 -19.97 4.50 10.33
CA THR A 7 -18.88 3.72 10.95
C THR A 7 -18.45 2.54 10.09
N ALA A 8 -19.38 1.88 9.39
CA ALA A 8 -19.05 0.81 8.44
C ALA A 8 -18.23 1.33 7.25
N ALA A 9 -18.59 2.49 6.68
CA ALA A 9 -17.85 3.10 5.58
C ALA A 9 -16.43 3.52 6.00
N PHE A 10 -16.29 4.15 7.17
CA PHE A 10 -14.98 4.51 7.72
C PHE A 10 -14.13 3.29 8.06
N ALA A 11 -14.73 2.25 8.64
CA ALA A 11 -14.03 1.00 8.94
C ALA A 11 -13.52 0.32 7.65
N PHE A 12 -14.34 0.31 6.59
CA PHE A 12 -13.93 -0.24 5.29
C PHE A 12 -12.78 0.54 4.66
N PHE A 13 -12.84 1.88 4.70
CA PHE A 13 -11.75 2.74 4.25
C PHE A 13 -10.46 2.49 5.04
N ALA A 14 -10.55 2.47 6.37
CA ALA A 14 -9.42 2.22 7.24
C ALA A 14 -8.82 0.82 6.99
N LEU A 15 -9.64 -0.21 6.80
CA LEU A 15 -9.21 -1.56 6.46
C LEU A 15 -8.48 -1.62 5.12
N LEU A 16 -8.97 -0.92 4.09
CA LEU A 16 -8.31 -0.85 2.79
C LEU A 16 -6.93 -0.19 2.89
N VAL A 17 -6.85 0.97 3.53
CA VAL A 17 -5.60 1.73 3.65
C VAL A 17 -4.60 0.96 4.52
N MET A 18 -5.02 0.55 5.72
CA MET A 18 -4.16 -0.16 6.67
C MET A 18 -3.78 -1.55 6.17
N GLY A 19 -4.73 -2.28 5.59
CA GLY A 19 -4.50 -3.59 4.98
C GLY A 19 -3.51 -3.52 3.82
N SER A 20 -3.62 -2.50 2.95
CA SER A 20 -2.67 -2.31 1.85
C SER A 20 -1.25 -2.02 2.34
N ALA A 21 -1.12 -1.20 3.39
CA ALA A 21 0.16 -0.86 4.00
C ALA A 21 0.80 -2.08 4.68
N GLN A 22 0.02 -2.84 5.45
CA GLN A 22 0.44 -4.06 6.14
C GLN A 22 0.87 -5.13 5.12
N TRP A 23 0.08 -5.33 4.06
CA TRP A 23 0.37 -6.25 2.97
C TRP A 23 1.68 -5.90 2.27
N ARG A 24 1.87 -4.62 1.91
CA ARG A 24 3.11 -4.16 1.28
C ARG A 24 4.32 -4.39 2.19
N ARG A 25 4.23 -4.01 3.47
CA ARG A 25 5.30 -4.24 4.46
C ARG A 25 5.66 -5.71 4.56
N GLY A 26 4.66 -6.59 4.68
CA GLY A 26 4.86 -8.04 4.77
C GLY A 26 5.47 -8.63 3.50
N ARG A 27 5.09 -8.14 2.32
CA ARG A 27 5.63 -8.61 1.04
C ARG A 27 7.09 -8.16 0.83
N ILE A 28 7.39 -6.90 1.14
CA ILE A 28 8.76 -6.37 1.07
C ILE A 28 9.65 -7.11 2.06
N ARG A 29 9.24 -7.26 3.32
CA ARG A 29 10.03 -7.96 4.34
C ARG A 29 10.36 -9.41 3.94
N ARG A 30 9.39 -10.12 3.34
CA ARG A 30 9.64 -11.47 2.79
C ARG A 30 10.68 -11.44 1.68
N ALA A 31 10.54 -10.55 0.70
CA ALA A 31 11.49 -10.44 -0.40
C ALA A 31 12.90 -10.03 0.06
N VAL A 32 13.02 -9.20 1.11
CA VAL A 32 14.31 -8.85 1.74
C VAL A 32 14.94 -10.06 2.41
N ARG A 33 14.15 -10.90 3.08
CA ARG A 33 14.66 -12.12 3.72
C ARG A 33 15.27 -13.10 2.72
N ASP A 34 14.73 -13.14 1.50
CA ASP A 34 15.22 -14.01 0.42
C ASP A 34 16.49 -13.47 -0.25
N LEU A 35 16.89 -12.22 0.04
CA LEU A 35 18.11 -11.60 -0.52
C LEU A 35 19.36 -11.98 0.29
N PRO A 36 20.53 -12.13 -0.36
CA PRO A 36 21.81 -12.29 0.33
C PRO A 36 22.12 -11.11 1.23
N THR A 37 22.77 -11.35 2.39
CA THR A 37 23.11 -10.31 3.38
C THR A 37 23.88 -9.12 2.80
N ARG A 38 24.75 -9.35 1.80
CA ARG A 38 25.46 -8.26 1.09
C ARG A 38 24.50 -7.31 0.37
N MET A 39 23.44 -7.84 -0.25
CA MET A 39 22.44 -7.04 -0.96
C MET A 39 21.46 -6.36 0.00
N GLN A 40 21.17 -6.97 1.16
CA GLN A 40 20.33 -6.34 2.20
C GLN A 40 20.96 -5.03 2.73
N ARG A 41 22.30 -4.97 2.83
CA ARG A 41 23.02 -3.76 3.26
C ARG A 41 22.93 -2.59 2.28
N LEU A 42 22.61 -2.86 1.01
CA LEU A 42 22.42 -1.84 -0.01
C LEU A 42 21.01 -1.22 0.04
N LEU A 43 20.11 -1.80 0.83
CA LEU A 43 18.75 -1.31 1.00
C LEU A 43 18.72 -0.21 2.05
N GLY A 44 17.83 0.77 1.87
CA GLY A 44 17.55 1.78 2.89
C GLY A 44 16.96 1.20 4.19
N PRO A 45 16.76 2.04 5.21
CA PRO A 45 16.33 1.59 6.53
C PRO A 45 14.94 0.91 6.53
N GLU A 46 14.73 0.05 7.53
CA GLU A 46 13.40 -0.44 7.86
C GLU A 46 12.45 0.74 8.16
N PRO A 47 11.16 0.66 7.78
CA PRO A 47 10.44 -0.47 7.16
C PRO A 47 10.33 -0.36 5.63
N LEU A 48 10.95 0.65 5.02
CA LEU A 48 10.73 0.99 3.60
C LEU A 48 11.64 0.24 2.64
N PHE A 49 12.83 -0.19 3.13
CA PHE A 49 13.82 -0.98 2.38
C PHE A 49 13.99 -0.47 0.94
N THR A 50 14.17 0.84 0.82
CA THR A 50 14.19 1.51 -0.49
C THR A 50 15.34 0.95 -1.31
N PRO A 51 15.09 0.44 -2.53
CA PRO A 51 16.16 -0.01 -3.41
C PRO A 51 17.00 1.19 -3.88
N PRO A 52 18.28 0.97 -4.23
CA PRO A 52 19.10 2.00 -4.86
C PRO A 52 18.50 2.47 -6.20
N SER A 53 18.93 3.63 -6.66
CA SER A 53 18.54 4.22 -7.94
C SER A 53 18.87 3.27 -9.10
N GLU A 54 18.10 3.32 -10.20
CA GLU A 54 18.27 2.37 -11.32
C GLU A 54 19.69 2.35 -11.91
N GLY A 55 20.41 3.47 -11.88
CA GLY A 55 21.79 3.57 -12.36
C GLY A 55 22.84 2.84 -11.51
N GLU A 56 22.54 2.52 -10.25
CA GLU A 56 23.46 1.83 -9.33
C GLU A 56 22.95 0.43 -8.94
N LEU A 57 21.90 -0.04 -9.62
CA LEU A 57 21.17 -1.24 -9.22
C LEU A 57 21.93 -2.52 -9.63
N PRO A 58 22.45 -3.31 -8.68
CA PRO A 58 23.10 -4.58 -8.99
C PRO A 58 22.11 -5.56 -9.62
N GLU A 59 22.57 -6.47 -10.49
CA GLU A 59 21.69 -7.41 -11.20
C GLU A 59 20.82 -8.25 -10.25
N GLY A 60 21.39 -8.70 -9.12
CA GLY A 60 20.65 -9.48 -8.13
C GLY A 60 19.53 -8.70 -7.41
N LEU A 61 19.54 -7.37 -7.44
CA LEU A 61 18.51 -6.51 -6.88
C LEU A 61 17.44 -6.09 -7.90
N ARG A 62 17.63 -6.33 -9.20
CA ARG A 62 16.64 -5.98 -10.25
C ARG A 62 15.26 -6.56 -9.99
N ARG A 63 15.20 -7.85 -9.61
CA ARG A 63 13.93 -8.51 -9.30
C ARG A 63 13.24 -7.89 -8.08
N TYR A 64 14.02 -7.54 -7.06
CA TYR A 64 13.51 -6.87 -5.86
C TYR A 64 13.02 -5.45 -6.15
N ALA A 65 13.78 -4.66 -6.91
CA ALA A 65 13.39 -3.30 -7.29
C ALA A 65 12.11 -3.29 -8.13
N ALA A 66 11.97 -4.22 -9.09
CA ALA A 66 10.73 -4.38 -9.85
C ALA A 66 9.53 -4.72 -8.96
N LEU A 67 9.73 -5.58 -7.94
CA LEU A 67 8.70 -5.90 -6.96
C LEU A 67 8.33 -4.68 -6.10
N HIS A 68 9.32 -3.89 -5.66
CA HIS A 68 9.10 -2.67 -4.88
C HIS A 68 8.30 -1.64 -5.68
N HIS A 69 8.64 -1.46 -6.95
CA HIS A 69 7.92 -0.56 -7.85
C HIS A 69 6.48 -1.04 -8.10
N ARG A 70 6.29 -2.33 -8.38
CA ARG A 70 4.96 -2.92 -8.60
C ARG A 70 4.06 -2.80 -7.36
N THR A 71 4.60 -3.08 -6.18
CA THR A 71 3.84 -2.95 -4.92
C THR A 71 3.48 -1.50 -4.60
N ARG A 72 4.34 -0.53 -4.94
CA ARG A 72 4.03 0.89 -4.83
C ARG A 72 2.86 1.28 -5.76
N TRP A 73 2.84 0.78 -6.99
CA TRP A 73 1.72 0.98 -7.92
C TRP A 73 0.41 0.38 -7.40
N VAL A 74 0.45 -0.86 -6.88
CA VAL A 74 -0.74 -1.48 -6.27
C VAL A 74 -1.23 -0.66 -5.07
N GLN A 75 -0.32 -0.19 -4.21
CA GLN A 75 -0.69 0.67 -3.08
C GLN A 75 -1.36 1.97 -3.57
N ARG A 76 -0.81 2.62 -4.61
CA ARG A 76 -1.42 3.81 -5.22
C ARG A 76 -2.80 3.52 -5.80
N ALA A 77 -2.99 2.37 -6.45
CA ALA A 77 -4.28 1.95 -6.99
C ALA A 77 -5.31 1.73 -5.87
N ILE A 78 -4.92 1.11 -4.76
CA ILE A 78 -5.80 0.95 -3.59
C ILE A 78 -6.14 2.31 -2.98
N TRP A 79 -5.18 3.23 -2.90
CA TRP A 79 -5.44 4.60 -2.46
C TRP A 79 -6.43 5.32 -3.38
N ALA A 80 -6.26 5.21 -4.69
CA ALA A 80 -7.20 5.78 -5.67
C ALA A 80 -8.61 5.20 -5.51
N LEU A 81 -8.72 3.88 -5.32
CA LEU A 81 -10.01 3.22 -5.07
C LEU A 81 -10.63 3.66 -3.75
N ALA A 82 -9.83 3.82 -2.69
CA ALA A 82 -10.28 4.29 -1.39
C ALA A 82 -10.78 5.74 -1.47
N PHE A 83 -10.10 6.61 -2.23
CA PHE A 83 -10.57 7.97 -2.52
C PHE A 83 -11.86 7.97 -3.35
N LEU A 84 -11.95 7.12 -4.37
CA LEU A 84 -13.16 6.99 -5.18
C LEU A 84 -14.35 6.54 -4.33
N TRP A 85 -14.13 5.58 -3.42
CA TRP A 85 -15.13 5.14 -2.46
C TRP A 85 -15.57 6.27 -1.54
N LEU A 86 -14.62 7.05 -0.99
CA LEU A 86 -14.93 8.18 -0.13
C LEU A 86 -15.72 9.27 -0.86
N GLY A 87 -15.38 9.54 -2.13
CA GLY A 87 -16.14 10.44 -2.99
C GLY A 87 -17.55 9.92 -3.26
N TYR A 88 -17.69 8.61 -3.52
CA TYR A 88 -18.99 7.97 -3.74
C TYR A 88 -19.87 8.01 -2.49
N THR A 89 -19.33 7.72 -1.30
CA THR A 89 -20.10 7.80 -0.06
C THR A 89 -20.51 9.23 0.25
N LEU A 90 -19.63 10.21 0.04
CA LEU A 90 -19.96 11.62 0.21
C LEU A 90 -21.06 12.07 -0.76
N TYR A 91 -20.94 11.69 -2.03
CA TYR A 91 -21.97 11.95 -3.04
C TYR A 91 -23.31 11.30 -2.68
N SER A 92 -23.27 10.06 -2.19
CA SER A 92 -24.48 9.32 -1.78
C SER A 92 -25.16 9.97 -0.57
N VAL A 93 -24.39 10.51 0.38
CA VAL A 93 -24.92 11.26 1.52
C VAL A 93 -25.55 12.58 1.05
N LEU A 94 -24.87 13.33 0.17
CA LEU A 94 -25.37 14.61 -0.36
C LEU A 94 -26.63 14.45 -1.21
N LYS A 95 -26.66 13.43 -2.08
CA LYS A 95 -27.82 13.11 -2.94
C LYS A 95 -28.94 12.42 -2.15
N GLY A 96 -28.57 11.64 -1.14
CA GLY A 96 -29.46 10.89 -0.26
C GLY A 96 -29.99 11.69 0.92
N THR A 97 -30.06 13.02 0.81
CA THR A 97 -30.90 13.87 1.67
C THR A 97 -32.27 14.09 0.99
N PRO A 98 -33.21 13.12 0.99
CA PRO A 98 -34.60 13.52 1.12
C PRO A 98 -34.76 14.02 2.56
N GLN A 99 -35.28 15.25 2.72
CA GLN A 99 -35.92 15.64 3.97
C GLN A 99 -37.04 14.64 4.30
#